data_AF-A0A6I2W2K5-F1
#
_entry.id   AF-A0A6I2W2K5-F1
#
_cell.length_a   1.000
_cell.length_b   1.000
_cell.length_c   1.000
_cell.angle_alpha   90.00
_cell.angle_beta   90.00
_cell.angle_gamma   90.00
#
_symmetry.space_group_name_H-M   'P 1'
#
loop_
_entity.id
_entity.type
_entity.pdbx_description
1 polymer ?
#
loop_
_entity_poly.entity_id
_entity_poly.type
_entity_poly.pdbx_seq_one_letter_code
_entity_poly.pdbx_strand_id
1 'polypeptide(L)' 'MASLKNIIGVRVYLTISAISGVIVGFIVWGGLRDLAKSLIWGGLAFIVVLVAIATLDLSLRGAEPEDPNQPRLK' A
#
# COMPACT_ATOMS: atom_id res chain seq x y z
N MET A 1 10.52 -17.99 -19.65
CA MET A 1 9.35 -17.13 -19.39
C MET A 1 9.32 -16.86 -17.90
N ALA A 2 9.62 -15.63 -17.48
CA ALA A 2 9.79 -15.29 -16.07
C ALA A 2 8.48 -15.52 -15.30
N SER A 3 8.60 -16.19 -14.14
CA SER A 3 7.48 -16.43 -13.23
C SER A 3 6.89 -15.09 -12.77
N LEU A 4 5.81 -14.67 -13.44
CA LEU A 4 4.97 -13.51 -13.09
C LEU A 4 4.16 -13.72 -11.80
N LYS A 5 4.42 -14.80 -11.06
CA LYS A 5 3.56 -15.27 -9.97
C LYS A 5 3.87 -14.66 -8.60
N ASN A 6 5.01 -13.96 -8.43
CA ASN A 6 5.48 -13.47 -7.11
C ASN A 6 5.99 -12.01 -7.10
N ILE A 7 5.50 -11.12 -7.99
CA ILE A 7 6.03 -9.75 -8.12
C ILE A 7 5.15 -8.67 -7.49
N ILE A 8 4.04 -9.02 -6.82
CA ILE A 8 3.38 -8.07 -5.91
C ILE A 8 4.13 -8.12 -4.58
N GLY A 9 5.38 -7.66 -4.62
CA GLY A 9 6.22 -7.53 -3.44
C GLY A 9 5.87 -6.27 -2.67
N VAL A 10 6.32 -6.20 -1.42
CA VAL A 10 6.27 -5.01 -0.53
C VAL A 10 6.61 -3.71 -1.26
N ARG A 11 7.50 -3.79 -2.25
CA ARG A 11 7.85 -2.69 -3.15
C ARG A 11 6.65 -2.05 -3.84
N VAL A 12 5.70 -2.83 -4.36
CA VAL A 12 4.51 -2.32 -5.05
C VAL A 12 3.63 -1.54 -4.08
N TYR A 13 3.36 -2.12 -2.91
CA TYR A 13 2.58 -1.45 -1.85
C TYR A 13 3.22 -0.13 -1.43
N LEU A 14 4.52 -0.11 -1.18
CA LEU A 14 5.24 1.11 -0.84
C LEU A 14 5.21 2.15 -1.96
N THR A 15 5.39 1.73 -3.23
CA THR A 15 5.37 2.68 -4.36
C THR A 15 4.00 3.30 -4.58
N ILE A 16 2.92 2.52 -4.52
CA ILE A 16 1.56 3.02 -4.73
C ILE A 16 1.18 3.98 -3.61
N SER A 17 1.44 3.61 -2.36
CA SER A 17 1.14 4.49 -1.23
C SER A 17 1.99 5.76 -1.24
N ALA A 18 3.27 5.67 -1.60
CA ALA A 18 4.14 6.84 -1.72
C ALA A 18 3.61 7.82 -2.77
N ILE A 19 3.22 7.33 -3.95
CA ILE A 19 2.61 8.15 -5.00
C ILE A 19 1.32 8.79 -4.47
N SER A 20 0.46 8.02 -3.79
CA SER A 20 -0.78 8.56 -3.22
C SER A 20 -0.51 9.67 -2.18
N GLY A 21 0.48 9.50 -1.31
CA GLY A 21 0.87 10.52 -0.34
C GLY A 21 1.36 11.81 -0.99
N VAL A 22 2.16 11.70 -2.05
CA VAL A 22 2.63 12.86 -2.84
C VAL A 22 1.47 13.58 -3.51
N ILE A 23 0.54 12.85 -4.13
CA ILE A 23 -0.63 13.43 -4.79
C ILE A 23 -1.50 14.19 -3.77
N VAL A 24 -1.82 13.57 -2.64
CA VAL A 24 -2.63 14.22 -1.60
C VAL A 24 -1.90 15.42 -1.02
N GLY A 25 -0.59 15.30 -0.74
CA GLY A 25 0.22 16.43 -0.30
C GLY A 25 0.18 17.60 -1.29
N PHE A 26 0.24 17.34 -2.60
CA PHE A 26 0.14 18.37 -3.62
C PHE A 26 -1.24 19.02 -3.68
N ILE A 27 -2.32 18.24 -3.56
CA ILE A 27 -3.69 18.75 -3.51
C ILE A 27 -3.88 19.68 -2.30
N VAL A 28 -3.42 19.24 -1.12
CA VAL A 28 -3.52 20.01 0.13
C VAL A 28 -2.68 21.27 0.06
N TRP A 29 -1.51 21.21 -0.55
CA TRP A 29 -0.68 22.38 -0.80
C TRP A 29 -1.39 23.42 -1.69
N GLY A 30 -2.10 22.98 -2.73
CA GLY A 30 -2.91 23.86 -3.58
C GLY A 30 -4.01 24.62 -2.81
N GLY A 31 -4.59 24.00 -1.77
CA GLY A 31 -5.64 24.60 -0.95
C GLY A 31 -5.14 25.49 0.19
N LEU A 32 -4.11 25.06 0.92
CA LEU A 32 -3.63 25.77 2.12
C LEU A 32 -2.39 26.64 1.86
N ARG A 33 -1.62 26.37 0.81
CA ARG A 33 -0.31 26.98 0.53
C ARG A 33 0.68 26.96 1.70
N ASP A 34 0.52 25.99 2.59
CA ASP A 34 1.33 25.77 3.77
C ASP A 34 2.07 24.44 3.64
N LEU A 35 3.40 24.50 3.57
CA LEU A 35 4.27 23.34 3.37
C LEU A 35 4.23 22.36 4.55
N ALA A 36 4.15 22.84 5.78
CA ALA A 36 4.14 21.99 6.96
C ALA A 36 2.84 21.18 7.01
N LYS A 37 1.70 21.86 6.78
CA LYS A 37 0.40 21.19 6.75
C LYS A 37 0.30 20.22 5.57
N SER A 38 0.75 20.59 4.37
CA SER A 38 0.71 19.68 3.22
C SER A 38 1.54 18.42 3.43
N LEU A 39 2.69 18.53 4.10
CA LEU A 39 3.55 17.37 4.36
C LEU A 39 2.93 16.43 5.39
N ILE A 40 2.28 16.96 6.43
CA ILE A 40 1.54 16.17 7.43
C ILE A 40 0.39 15.41 6.76
N TRP A 41 -0.42 16.10 5.93
CA TRP A 41 -1.53 15.45 5.24
C TRP A 41 -1.07 14.43 4.19
N GLY A 42 0.01 14.72 3.46
CA GLY A 42 0.61 13.77 2.52
C GLY A 42 1.15 12.53 3.22
N GLY A 43 1.84 12.71 4.36
CA GLY A 43 2.31 11.61 5.20
C GLY A 43 1.17 10.79 5.81
N LEU A 44 0.08 11.44 6.23
CA LEU A 44 -1.11 10.76 6.73
C LEU A 44 -1.76 9.92 5.62
N ALA A 45 -1.92 10.47 4.42
CA ALA A 45 -2.48 9.76 3.29
C ALA A 45 -1.62 8.55 2.88
N PHE A 46 -0.29 8.68 2.91
CA PHE A 46 0.64 7.56 2.69
C PHE A 46 0.36 6.40 3.66
N ILE A 47 0.26 6.68 4.95
CA ILE A 47 0.01 5.67 5.99
C ILE A 47 -1.35 5.01 5.76
N VAL A 48 -2.41 5.80 5.57
CA VAL A 48 -3.77 5.29 5.38
C VAL A 48 -3.84 4.35 4.18
N VAL A 49 -3.23 4.72 3.06
CA VAL A 49 -3.25 3.90 1.83
C VAL A 49 -2.40 2.64 2.00
N LEU A 50 -1.22 2.72 2.63
CA LEU A 50 -0.42 1.53 2.96
C LEU A 50 -1.21 0.53 3.79
N VAL A 51 -1.80 1.00 4.90
CA VAL A 51 -2.55 0.14 5.82
C VAL A 51 -3.77 -0.43 5.11
N ALA A 52 -4.50 0.37 4.33
CA ALA A 52 -5.67 -0.10 3.60
C ALA A 52 -5.32 -1.23 2.61
N ILE A 53 -4.29 -1.04 1.77
CA ILE A 53 -3.89 -2.05 0.78
C ILE A 53 -3.36 -3.30 1.48
N ALA A 54 -2.55 -3.16 2.53
CA ALA A 54 -2.06 -4.29 3.31
C ALA A 54 -3.20 -5.07 3.99
N THR A 55 -4.20 -4.36 4.51
CA THR A 55 -5.38 -4.99 5.14
C THR A 55 -6.23 -5.73 4.11
N LEU A 56 -6.41 -5.16 2.92
CA LEU A 56 -7.10 -5.82 1.82
C LEU A 56 -6.34 -7.07 1.36
N ASP A 57 -5.01 -6.99 1.20
CA ASP A 57 -4.17 -8.13 0.84
C ASP A 57 -4.24 -9.23 1.90
N LEU A 58 -4.18 -8.87 3.19
CA LEU A 58 -4.35 -9.81 4.29
C LEU A 58 -5.75 -10.44 4.30
N SER A 59 -6.79 -9.65 4.07
CA SER A 59 -8.18 -10.14 4.03
C SER A 59 -8.44 -11.09 2.87
N LEU A 60 -7.79 -10.88 1.71
CA LEU A 60 -7.90 -11.77 0.55
C LEU A 60 -7.12 -13.07 0.76
N ARG A 61 -5.93 -12.99 1.36
CA ARG A 61 -5.11 -14.17 1.71
C ARG A 61 -5.71 -14.99 2.84
N GLY A 62 -6.38 -14.34 3.80
CA GLY A 62 -7.11 -15.00 4.89
C GLY A 62 -8.43 -15.65 4.46
N ALA A 63 -8.82 -15.52 3.19
CA ALA A 63 -10.04 -16.11 2.63
C ALA A 63 -9.81 -17.42 1.85
N GLU A 64 -8.54 -17.79 1.57
CA GLU A 64 -8.25 -19.14 1.09
C GLU A 64 -8.34 -20.12 2.28
N PRO A 65 -9.16 -21.19 2.20
CA PRO A 65 -9.13 -22.23 3.21
C PRO A 65 -7.69 -22.79 3.26
N GLU A 66 -7.07 -22.67 4.42
CA GLU A 66 -5.74 -23.18 4.71
C GLU A 66 -5.78 -24.71 4.54
N ASP A 67 -5.49 -25.19 3.33
CA ASP A 67 -5.55 -26.60 2.97
C ASP A 67 -4.49 -27.36 3.80
N PRO A 68 -4.90 -28.17 4.79
CA PRO A 68 -3.98 -28.81 5.73
C PRO A 68 -3.00 -29.77 5.05
N ASN A 69 -3.24 -30.13 3.78
CA ASN A 69 -2.46 -31.10 3.03
C ASN A 69 -1.39 -30.47 2.13
N GLN A 70 -1.27 -29.15 2.09
CA GLN A 70 -0.21 -28.52 1.29
C GLN A 70 1.05 -28.37 2.13
N PRO A 71 2.18 -29.02 1.76
CA PRO A 71 3.38 -29.01 2.57
C PRO A 71 3.90 -27.58 2.67
N ARG A 72 3.93 -27.07 3.90
CA ARG A 72 4.50 -25.79 4.25
C ARG A 72 5.99 -25.89 3.99
N LEU A 73 6.48 -25.18 2.97
CA LEU A 73 7.87 -24.97 2.53
C LEU A 73 8.09 -25.41 1.06
N LYS A 74 8.13 -24.42 0.17
CA LYS A 74 9.14 -24.37 -0.89
C LYS A 74 9.84 -23.02 -0.83
#